data_AF-A0A484KAU7-F1
#
_entry.id   AF-A0A484KAU7-F1
#
_cell.length_a   1.000
_cell.length_b   1.000
_cell.length_c   1.000
_cell.angle_alpha   90.00
_cell.angle_beta   90.00
_cell.angle_gamma   90.00
#
_symmetry.space_group_name_H-M   'P 1'
#
loop_
_entity.id
_entity.type
_entity.pdbx_description
1 polymer ?
#
loop_
_entity_poly.entity_id
_entity_poly.type
_entity_poly.pdbx_seq_one_letter_code
_entity_poly.pdbx_strand_id
1 'polypeptide(L)'
;MKLELLSRHCTPTITDDMGFTSAENSFTLKEVRSAHGKGRGIPQSCRAYARVLCSKSPQEINDFAKEAAENDGRLARGPLRDTCREIEAHQFLLLRITELIYFYDASLKMSLDTVNKNASRHQMAYNVLRGELRVLKSAAAWLETYCKKLLNAS
;
A
#
# COMPACT_ATOMS: atom_id res chain seq x y z
N MET A 1 -17.93 -13.84 -14.44
CA MET A 1 -16.59 -14.14 -14.99
C MET A 1 -15.54 -13.06 -14.77
N LYS A 2 -15.61 -11.84 -15.37
CA LYS A 2 -14.58 -10.79 -15.15
C LYS A 2 -14.57 -10.25 -13.71
N LEU A 3 -15.75 -9.99 -13.16
CA LEU A 3 -15.93 -9.56 -11.77
C LEU A 3 -15.56 -10.65 -10.76
N GLU A 4 -15.86 -11.91 -11.05
CA GLU A 4 -15.43 -13.05 -10.24
C GLU A 4 -13.91 -13.23 -10.23
N LEU A 5 -13.22 -13.00 -11.34
CA LEU A 5 -11.75 -13.03 -11.37
C LEU A 5 -11.17 -11.84 -10.58
N LEU A 6 -11.76 -10.64 -10.70
CA LEU A 6 -11.31 -9.48 -9.93
C LEU A 6 -11.56 -9.62 -8.43
N SER A 7 -12.72 -10.15 -8.01
CA SER A 7 -13.03 -10.39 -6.60
C SER A 7 -12.16 -11.49 -6.00
N ARG A 8 -11.80 -12.51 -6.80
CA ARG A 8 -10.94 -13.62 -6.37
C ARG A 8 -9.45 -13.25 -6.30
N HIS A 9 -9.03 -12.17 -6.97
CA HIS A 9 -7.62 -11.79 -7.12
C HIS A 9 -7.28 -10.36 -6.65
N CYS A 10 -7.64 -10.03 -5.39
CA CYS A 10 -7.09 -8.90 -4.62
C CYS A 10 -7.84 -7.55 -4.66
N THR A 11 -9.13 -7.52 -5.00
CA THR A 11 -9.99 -6.38 -4.63
C THR A 11 -10.97 -6.81 -3.55
N PRO A 12 -10.75 -6.45 -2.27
CA PRO A 12 -11.76 -6.67 -1.24
C PRO A 12 -12.97 -5.82 -1.61
N THR A 13 -14.06 -6.50 -1.93
CA THR A 13 -15.33 -5.86 -2.23
C THR A 13 -16.21 -5.92 -0.99
N ILE A 14 -16.50 -4.77 -0.39
CA ILE A 14 -17.59 -4.63 0.57
C ILE A 14 -18.87 -4.43 -0.26
N THR A 15 -19.90 -5.22 0.04
CA THR A 15 -21.22 -5.12 -0.58
C THR A 15 -21.96 -3.94 0.03
N ASP A 16 -22.42 -2.99 -0.79
CA ASP A 16 -23.42 -2.02 -0.37
C ASP A 16 -24.82 -2.65 -0.31
N ASP A 17 -25.78 -1.95 0.29
CA ASP A 17 -27.19 -2.39 0.43
C ASP A 17 -27.89 -2.63 -0.94
N MET A 18 -27.25 -2.22 -2.05
CA MET A 18 -27.74 -2.36 -3.42
C MET A 18 -26.98 -3.45 -4.20
N GLY A 19 -26.05 -4.18 -3.57
CA GLY A 19 -25.29 -5.27 -4.19
C GLY A 19 -24.17 -4.81 -5.14
N PHE A 20 -23.86 -3.52 -5.19
CA PHE A 20 -22.69 -3.02 -5.90
C PHE A 20 -21.46 -3.10 -5.00
N THR A 21 -20.37 -3.57 -5.61
CA THR A 21 -19.10 -3.74 -4.93
C THR A 21 -18.25 -2.51 -5.17
N SER A 22 -18.19 -1.61 -4.18
CA SER A 22 -17.36 -0.40 -4.28
C SER A 22 -16.23 -0.43 -3.24
N ALA A 23 -15.02 -0.11 -3.70
CA ALA A 23 -13.90 0.21 -2.82
C ALA A 23 -13.97 1.72 -2.56
N GLU A 24 -14.77 2.16 -1.58
CA GLU A 24 -15.06 3.59 -1.40
C GLU A 24 -13.80 4.45 -1.21
N ASN A 25 -12.73 3.90 -0.64
CA ASN A 25 -11.46 4.61 -0.47
C ASN A 25 -10.27 3.72 -0.85
N SER A 26 -9.48 4.16 -1.83
CA SER A 26 -8.26 3.49 -2.27
C SER A 26 -7.07 4.44 -2.28
N PHE A 27 -5.88 3.88 -2.13
CA PHE A 27 -4.63 4.62 -2.29
C PHE A 27 -3.95 4.20 -3.58
N THR A 28 -3.57 5.15 -4.42
CA THR A 28 -2.76 4.87 -5.61
C THR A 28 -1.29 4.79 -5.23
N LEU A 29 -0.71 3.60 -5.30
CA LEU A 29 0.74 3.41 -5.22
C LEU A 29 1.37 3.63 -6.59
N LYS A 30 2.55 4.23 -6.60
CA LYS A 30 3.35 4.43 -7.82
C LYS A 30 4.73 3.82 -7.60
N GLU A 31 5.32 3.36 -8.69
CA GLU A 31 6.70 2.86 -8.68
C GLU A 31 7.66 3.95 -8.17
N VAL A 32 8.49 3.58 -7.19
CA VAL A 32 9.45 4.48 -6.57
C VAL A 32 10.81 4.29 -7.26
N ARG A 33 11.06 5.11 -8.30
CA ARG A 33 12.26 4.99 -9.14
C ARG A 33 13.52 5.63 -8.57
N SER A 34 13.37 6.57 -7.63
CA SER A 34 14.51 7.28 -7.04
C SER A 34 14.20 7.66 -5.58
N ALA A 35 15.25 7.61 -4.76
CA ALA A 35 15.20 8.11 -3.41
C ALA A 35 15.26 9.65 -3.33
N HIS A 36 15.33 10.43 -4.45
CA HIS A 36 15.37 11.92 -4.53
C HIS A 36 14.16 12.59 -5.31
N GLY A 37 13.48 13.67 -4.81
CA GLY A 37 12.23 14.32 -5.38
C GLY A 37 10.95 14.58 -4.49
N LYS A 38 9.97 15.40 -4.90
CA LYS A 38 8.62 15.46 -4.25
C LYS A 38 7.71 14.36 -4.83
N GLY A 39 6.86 13.72 -4.01
CA GLY A 39 6.02 12.57 -4.47
C GLY A 39 6.74 11.21 -4.48
N ARG A 40 7.80 11.07 -3.66
CA ARG A 40 8.55 9.82 -3.45
C ARG A 40 7.88 8.92 -2.42
N GLY A 41 8.01 7.61 -2.60
CA GLY A 41 7.66 6.63 -1.57
C GLY A 41 6.17 6.40 -1.43
N ILE A 42 5.74 6.07 -0.22
CA ILE A 42 4.33 5.84 0.08
C ILE A 42 3.55 7.17 0.11
N PRO A 43 2.34 7.23 -0.52
CA PRO A 43 1.48 8.41 -0.49
C PRO A 43 1.28 8.95 0.93
N GLN A 44 1.26 10.27 1.06
CA GLN A 44 1.06 10.93 2.36
C GLN A 44 -0.22 10.47 3.05
N SER A 45 -1.32 10.33 2.31
CA SER A 45 -2.60 9.85 2.84
C SER A 45 -2.50 8.42 3.37
N CYS A 46 -1.76 7.54 2.70
CA CYS A 46 -1.51 6.17 3.13
C CYS A 46 -0.63 6.13 4.40
N ARG A 47 0.39 7.00 4.50
CA ARG A 47 1.19 7.14 5.72
C ARG A 47 0.35 7.67 6.90
N ALA A 48 -0.47 8.69 6.67
CA ALA A 48 -1.38 9.23 7.69
C ALA A 48 -2.37 8.17 8.17
N TYR A 49 -2.96 7.40 7.24
CA TYR A 49 -3.84 6.28 7.54
C TYR A 49 -3.16 5.25 8.45
N ALA A 50 -1.94 4.81 8.10
CA ALA A 50 -1.22 3.84 8.92
C ALA A 50 -0.93 4.34 10.33
N ARG A 51 -0.56 5.61 10.49
CA ARG A 51 -0.31 6.23 11.81
C ARG A 51 -1.55 6.20 12.69
N VAL A 52 -2.70 6.58 12.12
CA VAL A 52 -3.98 6.56 12.84
C VAL A 52 -4.39 5.13 13.19
N LEU A 53 -4.26 4.19 12.25
CA LEU A 53 -4.66 2.80 12.45
C LEU A 53 -3.79 2.08 13.49
N CYS A 54 -2.49 2.39 13.55
CA CYS A 54 -1.56 1.82 14.53
C CYS A 54 -1.56 2.56 15.87
N SER A 55 -2.42 3.56 16.05
CA SER A 55 -2.58 4.23 17.35
C SER A 55 -3.16 3.26 18.38
N LYS A 56 -2.62 3.30 19.60
CA LYS A 56 -3.05 2.45 20.72
C LYS A 56 -3.90 3.19 21.73
N SER A 57 -4.02 4.52 21.59
CA SER A 57 -4.78 5.34 22.53
C SER A 57 -5.35 6.60 21.86
N PRO A 58 -6.45 7.16 22.39
CA PRO A 58 -6.94 8.46 21.95
C PRO A 58 -5.91 9.59 22.16
N GLN A 59 -5.05 9.46 23.18
CA GLN A 59 -4.02 10.46 23.47
C GLN A 59 -3.00 10.56 22.33
N GLU A 60 -2.56 9.44 21.76
CA GLU A 60 -1.65 9.44 20.60
C GLU A 60 -2.26 10.15 19.39
N ILE A 61 -3.57 9.98 19.15
CA ILE A 61 -4.26 10.68 18.06
C ILE A 61 -4.26 12.20 18.30
N ASN A 62 -4.51 12.62 19.55
CA ASN A 62 -4.42 14.03 19.93
C ASN A 62 -2.99 14.57 19.76
N ASP A 63 -1.98 13.77 20.08
CA ASP A 63 -0.58 14.18 19.93
C ASP A 63 -0.19 14.30 18.45
N PHE A 64 -0.68 13.40 17.58
CA PHE A 64 -0.53 13.54 16.12
C PHE A 64 -1.19 14.82 15.59
N ALA A 65 -2.37 15.18 16.11
CA ALA A 65 -3.07 16.40 15.72
C ALA A 65 -2.29 17.65 16.16
N LYS A 66 -1.74 17.65 17.38
CA LYS A 66 -0.86 18.73 17.87
C LYS A 66 0.40 18.86 17.02
N GLU A 67 1.11 17.76 16.74
CA GLU A 67 2.31 17.77 15.91
C GLU A 67 2.02 18.27 14.49
N ALA A 68 0.87 17.90 13.91
CA ALA A 68 0.45 18.40 12.60
C ALA A 68 0.16 19.91 12.64
N ALA A 69 -0.50 20.40 13.70
CA ALA A 69 -0.82 21.82 13.87
C ALA A 69 0.42 22.71 14.03
N GLU A 70 1.50 22.19 14.62
CA GLU A 70 2.79 22.89 14.73
C GLU A 70 3.55 23.00 13.39
N ASN A 71 3.13 22.24 12.37
CA ASN A 71 3.71 22.28 11.02
C ASN A 71 2.77 23.04 10.05
N ASP A 72 2.29 22.39 8.99
CA ASP A 72 1.37 22.96 8.00
C ASP A 72 -0.07 22.42 8.13
N GLY A 73 -0.40 21.83 9.28
CA GLY A 73 -1.70 21.22 9.56
C GLY A 73 -1.89 19.83 8.93
N ARG A 74 -0.88 19.28 8.22
CA ARG A 74 -1.03 18.00 7.51
C ARG A 74 -0.29 16.87 8.19
N LEU A 75 -1.04 15.86 8.64
CA LEU A 75 -0.46 14.61 9.12
C LEU A 75 0.37 13.95 8.01
N ALA A 76 1.55 13.43 8.37
CA ALA A 76 2.48 12.76 7.47
C ALA A 76 3.13 13.61 6.38
N ARG A 77 3.30 14.92 6.57
CA ARG A 77 4.24 15.67 5.71
C ARG A 77 5.69 15.26 5.94
N GLY A 78 6.10 15.15 7.20
CA GLY A 78 7.38 14.59 7.66
C GLY A 78 7.19 13.32 8.50
N PRO A 79 8.30 12.70 8.97
CA PRO A 79 8.27 11.65 9.99
C PRO A 79 7.62 12.17 11.29
N LEU A 80 7.01 11.28 12.09
CA LEU A 80 6.58 11.63 13.45
C LEU A 80 7.80 11.95 14.33
N ARG A 81 7.60 12.74 15.38
CA ARG A 81 8.62 12.94 16.44
C ARG A 81 8.92 11.65 17.19
N ASP A 82 7.88 10.87 17.46
CA ASP A 82 8.03 9.52 18.01
C ASP A 82 8.46 8.57 16.88
N THR A 83 9.76 8.34 16.78
CA THR A 83 10.36 7.45 15.77
C THR A 83 9.87 6.02 15.90
N CYS A 84 9.60 5.53 17.11
CA CYS A 84 9.08 4.18 17.32
C CYS A 84 7.69 4.02 16.70
N ARG A 85 6.81 5.02 16.89
CA ARG A 85 5.48 5.04 16.27
C ARG A 85 5.52 5.21 14.77
N GLU A 86 6.46 6.01 14.27
CA GLU A 86 6.69 6.11 12.83
C GLU A 86 7.08 4.76 12.24
N ILE A 87 8.02 4.05 12.86
CA ILE A 87 8.47 2.72 12.43
C ILE A 87 7.32 1.71 12.48
N GLU A 88 6.55 1.67 13.58
CA GLU A 88 5.41 0.74 13.73
C GLU A 88 4.37 0.93 12.61
N ALA A 89 3.99 2.18 12.31
CA ALA A 89 3.07 2.49 11.22
C ALA A 89 3.61 2.05 9.84
N HIS A 90 4.90 2.23 9.58
CA HIS A 90 5.51 1.85 8.30
C HIS A 90 5.74 0.33 8.19
N GLN A 91 6.00 -0.36 9.29
CA GLN A 91 6.05 -1.82 9.35
C GLN A 91 4.68 -2.44 9.09
N PHE A 92 3.61 -1.85 9.61
CA PHE A 92 2.24 -2.26 9.28
C PHE A 92 1.97 -2.21 7.77
N LEU A 93 2.36 -1.11 7.11
CA LEU A 93 2.22 -0.99 5.65
C LEU A 93 3.07 -2.02 4.91
N LEU A 94 4.31 -2.25 5.36
CA LEU A 94 5.20 -3.24 4.76
C LEU A 94 4.61 -4.65 4.83
N LEU A 95 4.02 -5.02 5.97
CA LEU A 95 3.33 -6.30 6.15
C LEU A 95 2.21 -6.45 5.11
N ARG A 96 1.32 -5.46 5.01
CA ARG A 96 0.19 -5.49 4.06
C ARG A 96 0.62 -5.55 2.61
N ILE A 97 1.65 -4.79 2.24
CA ILE A 97 2.19 -4.82 0.87
C ILE A 97 2.85 -6.18 0.58
N THR A 98 3.54 -6.77 1.56
CA THR A 98 4.17 -8.09 1.41
C THR A 98 3.13 -9.20 1.24
N GLU A 99 2.03 -9.14 1.99
CA GLU A 99 0.88 -10.04 1.80
C GLU A 99 0.32 -9.92 0.37
N LEU A 100 0.12 -8.69 -0.13
CA LEU A 100 -0.33 -8.47 -1.51
C LEU A 100 0.66 -9.02 -2.54
N ILE A 101 1.97 -8.81 -2.35
CA ILE A 101 3.01 -9.37 -3.23
C ILE A 101 2.87 -10.89 -3.33
N TYR A 102 2.68 -11.57 -2.19
CA TYR A 102 2.50 -13.02 -2.16
C TYR A 102 1.28 -13.47 -2.99
N PHE A 103 0.12 -12.82 -2.82
CA PHE A 103 -1.09 -13.15 -3.58
C PHE A 103 -0.94 -12.91 -5.09
N TYR A 104 -0.25 -11.84 -5.48
CA TYR A 104 0.03 -11.54 -6.89
C TYR A 104 1.00 -12.54 -7.50
N ASP A 105 2.08 -12.89 -6.80
CA ASP A 105 3.04 -13.92 -7.24
C ASP A 105 2.35 -15.29 -7.40
N ALA A 106 1.43 -15.65 -6.49
CA ALA A 106 0.64 -16.88 -6.62
C ALA A 106 -0.31 -16.83 -7.83
N SER A 107 -1.01 -15.71 -8.04
CA SER A 107 -1.95 -15.53 -9.15
C SER A 107 -1.25 -15.58 -10.52
N LEU A 108 -0.04 -15.01 -10.64
CA LEU A 108 0.76 -15.08 -11.86
C LEU A 108 1.18 -16.50 -12.21
N LYS A 109 1.52 -17.33 -11.21
CA LYS A 109 1.86 -18.74 -11.42
C LYS A 109 0.67 -19.53 -11.97
N MET A 110 -0.51 -19.36 -11.37
CA MET A 110 -1.74 -20.02 -11.84
C MET A 110 -2.17 -19.60 -13.25
N SER A 111 -1.87 -18.35 -13.65
CA SER A 111 -2.16 -17.85 -14.99
C SER A 111 -1.34 -18.57 -16.07
N LEU A 112 -0.08 -18.92 -15.80
CA LEU A 112 0.81 -19.58 -16.78
C LEU A 112 0.33 -21.00 -17.15
N ASP A 113 -0.37 -21.67 -16.23
CA ASP A 113 -0.82 -23.06 -16.41
C ASP A 113 -2.11 -23.17 -17.24
N THR A 114 -2.79 -22.05 -17.53
CA THR A 114 -4.05 -22.05 -18.27
C THR A 114 -3.83 -21.95 -19.78
N VAL A 115 -3.62 -23.10 -20.42
CA VAL A 115 -3.72 -23.22 -21.88
C VAL A 115 -5.17 -22.97 -22.30
N ASN A 116 -5.52 -21.83 -22.92
CA ASN A 116 -6.40 -21.75 -24.11
C ASN A 116 -6.97 -20.38 -24.57
N LYS A 117 -7.31 -20.38 -25.87
CA LYS A 117 -8.37 -19.66 -26.63
C LYS A 117 -8.35 -18.13 -26.77
N ASN A 118 -7.65 -17.35 -25.94
CA ASN A 118 -7.54 -15.89 -26.12
C ASN A 118 -6.16 -15.37 -25.69
N ALA A 119 -5.12 -15.77 -26.44
CA ALA A 119 -3.73 -15.46 -26.14
C ALA A 119 -3.46 -13.96 -25.90
N SER A 120 -4.09 -13.07 -26.68
CA SER A 120 -3.89 -11.62 -26.54
C SER A 120 -4.45 -11.05 -25.22
N ARG A 121 -5.67 -11.43 -24.83
CA ARG A 121 -6.27 -10.98 -23.56
C ARG A 121 -5.55 -11.56 -22.34
N HIS A 122 -5.11 -12.81 -22.46
CA HIS A 122 -4.32 -13.45 -21.42
C HIS A 122 -2.97 -12.72 -21.24
N GLN A 123 -2.27 -12.44 -22.34
CA GLN A 123 -1.00 -11.71 -22.30
C GLN A 123 -1.15 -10.30 -21.72
N MET A 124 -2.24 -9.59 -22.05
CA MET A 124 -2.53 -8.29 -21.47
C MET A 124 -2.73 -8.38 -19.95
N ALA A 125 -3.56 -9.32 -19.48
CA ALA A 125 -3.79 -9.52 -18.04
C ALA A 125 -2.49 -9.88 -17.31
N TYR A 126 -1.69 -10.78 -17.88
CA TYR A 126 -0.37 -11.13 -17.36
C TYR A 126 0.55 -9.90 -17.22
N ASN A 127 0.61 -9.06 -18.27
CA ASN A 127 1.43 -7.85 -18.25
C ASN A 127 0.96 -6.83 -17.21
N VAL A 128 -0.36 -6.70 -16.99
CA VAL A 128 -0.94 -5.84 -15.95
C VAL A 128 -0.54 -6.34 -14.57
N LEU A 129 -0.80 -7.61 -14.25
CA LEU A 129 -0.45 -8.22 -12.96
C LEU A 129 1.05 -8.13 -12.68
N ARG A 130 1.89 -8.36 -13.69
CA ARG A 130 3.35 -8.20 -13.59
C ARG A 130 3.76 -6.75 -13.31
N GLY A 131 3.06 -5.79 -13.92
CA GLY A 131 3.27 -4.35 -13.67
C GLY A 131 2.90 -3.95 -12.24
N GLU A 132 1.75 -4.39 -11.75
CA GLU A 132 1.27 -4.13 -10.39
C GLU A 132 2.21 -4.75 -9.34
N LEU A 133 2.62 -6.00 -9.55
CA LEU A 133 3.62 -6.66 -8.72
C LEU A 133 4.94 -5.88 -8.65
N ARG A 134 5.41 -5.31 -9.77
CA ARG A 134 6.62 -4.49 -9.80
C ARG A 134 6.45 -3.22 -8.93
N VAL A 135 5.30 -2.57 -9.00
CA VAL A 135 4.98 -1.41 -8.16
C VAL A 135 4.98 -1.79 -6.67
N LEU A 136 4.35 -2.91 -6.30
CA LEU A 136 4.31 -3.39 -4.93
C LEU A 136 5.70 -3.71 -4.39
N LYS A 137 6.53 -4.44 -5.16
CA LYS A 137 7.93 -4.75 -4.78
C LYS A 137 8.77 -3.48 -4.60
N SER A 138 8.59 -2.48 -5.46
CA SER A 138 9.24 -1.17 -5.33
C SER A 138 8.81 -0.45 -4.05
N ALA A 139 7.52 -0.46 -3.71
CA ALA A 139 6.99 0.15 -2.49
C ALA A 139 7.52 -0.55 -1.22
N ALA A 140 7.56 -1.89 -1.21
CA ALA A 140 8.10 -2.67 -0.10
C ALA A 140 9.59 -2.36 0.15
N ALA A 141 10.41 -2.36 -0.91
CA ALA A 141 11.83 -2.03 -0.81
C ALA A 141 12.06 -0.60 -0.28
N TRP A 142 11.21 0.35 -0.68
CA TRP A 142 11.25 1.71 -0.15
C TRP A 142 10.93 1.75 1.35
N LEU A 143 9.89 1.05 1.79
CA LEU A 143 9.50 0.97 3.21
C LEU A 143 10.59 0.34 4.07
N GLU A 144 11.19 -0.77 3.63
CA GLU A 144 12.31 -1.39 4.33
C GLU A 144 13.48 -0.44 4.49
N THR A 145 13.85 0.26 3.42
CA THR A 145 14.94 1.24 3.45
C THR A 145 14.61 2.41 4.36
N TYR A 146 13.36 2.88 4.35
CA TYR A 146 12.88 3.96 5.20
C TYR A 146 12.98 3.58 6.69
N CYS A 147 12.44 2.42 7.07
CA CYS A 147 12.50 1.95 8.46
C CYS A 147 13.95 1.73 8.93
N LYS A 148 14.82 1.14 8.08
CA LYS A 148 16.25 0.98 8.39
C LYS A 148 16.96 2.31 8.62
N LYS A 149 16.65 3.34 7.82
CA LYS A 149 17.22 4.68 7.99
C LYS A 149 16.80 5.33 9.29
N LEU A 150 15.53 5.16 9.69
CA LEU A 150 15.04 5.68 10.96
C LEU A 150 15.70 4.99 12.15
N LEU A 151 15.80 3.66 12.11
CA LEU A 151 16.49 2.87 13.16
C LEU A 151 17.97 3.26 13.35
N ASN A 152 18.65 3.64 12.26
CA ASN A 152 20.05 4.05 12.31
C ASN A 152 20.25 5.54 12.70
N ALA A 153 19.17 6.32 12.72
CA ALA A 153 19.19 7.75 13.02
C ALA A 153 18.67 8.08 14.44
N SER A 154 17.97 7.13 15.07
CA SER A 154 17.53 7.13 16.48
C SER A 154 18.62 6.60 17.40
#